data_AF-A0A520HW46-F1
#
_entry.id   AF-A0A520HW46-F1
#
_cell.length_a   1.000
_cell.length_b   1.000
_cell.length_c   1.000
_cell.angle_alpha   90.00
_cell.angle_beta   90.00
_cell.angle_gamma   90.00
#
_symmetry.space_group_name_H-M   'P 1'
#
loop_
_entity.id
_entity.type
_entity.pdbx_description
1 polymer ?
#
loop_
_entity_poly.entity_id
_entity_poly.type
_entity_poly.pdbx_seq_one_letter_code
_entity_poly.pdbx_strand_id
1 'polypeptide(L)'
;RRGQQPSWPASSRKLTYKDQRDYDLLPKRIEELDAAIARDEAAMADPDLYVRDPKAFARLTDAIAKARADKDDAELRWLDLAEQVEALT
;
A
#
# COMPACT_ATOMS: atom_id res chain seq x y z
N ARG A 1 35.16 32.88 -14.28
CA ARG A 1 34.63 31.49 -14.27
C ARG A 1 33.14 31.61 -13.99
N ARG A 2 32.28 31.22 -14.95
CA ARG A 2 30.81 31.27 -14.81
C ARG A 2 30.36 30.16 -13.85
N GLY A 3 29.52 30.51 -12.88
CA GLY A 3 28.92 29.57 -11.95
C GLY A 3 27.94 28.66 -12.68
N GLN A 4 28.09 27.35 -12.49
CA GLN A 4 27.12 26.36 -12.88
C GLN A 4 26.05 26.34 -11.79
N GLN A 5 24.91 26.99 -12.01
CA GLN A 5 23.71 26.68 -11.23
C GLN A 5 23.18 25.33 -11.75
N PRO A 6 22.94 24.32 -10.89
CA PRO A 6 22.21 23.14 -11.31
C PRO A 6 20.78 23.58 -11.61
N SER A 7 20.37 23.49 -12.88
CA SER A 7 18.97 23.60 -13.26
C SER A 7 18.25 22.38 -12.68
N TRP A 8 17.47 22.58 -11.62
CA TRP A 8 16.52 21.57 -11.20
C TRP A 8 15.55 21.33 -12.37
N PRO A 9 15.25 20.08 -12.73
CA PRO A 9 14.27 19.83 -13.78
C PRO A 9 12.98 20.55 -13.40
N ALA A 10 12.49 21.39 -14.32
CA ALA A 10 11.24 22.12 -14.15
C ALA A 10 10.16 21.12 -13.71
N SER A 11 9.46 21.43 -12.61
CA SER A 11 8.37 20.61 -12.11
C SER A 11 7.39 20.32 -13.25
N SER A 12 7.22 19.05 -13.60
CA SER A 12 6.16 18.66 -14.52
C SER A 12 4.85 19.09 -13.86
N ARG A 13 4.01 19.87 -14.56
CA ARG A 13 2.70 20.34 -14.05
C ARG A 13 1.69 19.21 -13.77
N LYS A 14 2.12 17.95 -13.84
CA LYS A 14 1.32 16.72 -13.75
C LYS A 14 2.19 15.60 -13.19
N LEU A 15 1.58 14.64 -12.51
CA LEU A 15 2.20 13.36 -12.19
C LEU A 15 2.68 12.65 -13.46
N THR A 16 3.66 11.76 -13.32
CA THR A 16 4.03 10.86 -14.41
C THR A 16 2.88 9.88 -14.67
N TYR A 17 2.84 9.26 -15.86
CA TYR A 17 1.80 8.25 -16.17
C TYR A 17 1.79 7.10 -15.16
N LYS A 18 2.96 6.65 -14.72
CA LYS A 18 3.09 5.60 -13.71
C LYS A 18 2.52 6.07 -12.37
N ASP A 19 2.91 7.26 -11.92
CA ASP A 19 2.48 7.82 -10.65
C ASP A 19 0.96 8.07 -10.62
N GLN A 20 0.39 8.58 -11.71
CA GLN A 20 -1.06 8.73 -11.84
C GLN A 20 -1.76 7.38 -11.75
N ARG A 21 -1.27 6.37 -12.46
CA ARG A 21 -1.84 5.02 -12.42
C ARG A 21 -1.75 4.40 -11.03
N ASP A 22 -0.65 4.59 -10.31
CA ASP A 22 -0.50 4.14 -8.94
C ASP A 22 -1.53 4.86 -8.03
N TYR A 23 -1.62 6.20 -8.14
CA TYR A 23 -2.56 7.02 -7.36
C TYR A 23 -4.02 6.58 -7.54
N ASP A 24 -4.41 6.27 -8.78
CA ASP A 24 -5.77 5.85 -9.12
C ASP A 24 -6.10 4.43 -8.63
N LEU A 25 -5.11 3.53 -8.56
CA LEU A 25 -5.33 2.11 -8.24
C LEU A 25 -5.12 1.77 -6.77
N LEU A 26 -4.27 2.50 -6.06
CA LEU A 26 -3.90 2.19 -4.68
C LEU A 26 -5.08 2.23 -3.69
N PRO A 27 -6.05 3.17 -3.76
CA PRO A 27 -7.20 3.16 -2.85
C PRO A 27 -7.98 1.85 -2.91
N LYS A 28 -8.29 1.36 -4.11
CA LYS A 28 -8.96 0.07 -4.28
C LYS A 28 -8.11 -1.08 -3.77
N ARG A 29 -6.79 -1.04 -4.01
CA ARG A 29 -5.87 -2.08 -3.51
C ARG A 29 -5.85 -2.12 -1.97
N ILE A 30 -5.89 -0.96 -1.31
CA ILE A 30 -5.96 -0.84 0.15
C ILE A 30 -7.27 -1.46 0.66
N GLU A 31 -8.41 -1.14 0.04
CA GLU A 31 -9.71 -1.75 0.40
C GLU A 31 -9.70 -3.29 0.24
N GLU A 32 -9.10 -3.81 -0.83
CA GLU A 32 -8.96 -5.25 -1.05
C GLU A 32 -8.08 -5.92 0.03
N LEU A 33 -7.02 -5.24 0.47
CA LEU A 33 -6.14 -5.70 1.55
C LEU A 33 -6.85 -5.69 2.89
N ASP A 34 -7.62 -4.65 3.20
CA ASP A 34 -8.45 -4.59 4.41
C ASP A 34 -9.49 -5.70 4.45
N ALA A 35 -10.18 -5.95 3.34
CA ALA A 35 -11.13 -7.05 3.24
C ALA A 35 -10.45 -8.42 3.43
N ALA A 36 -9.23 -8.60 2.91
CA ALA A 36 -8.46 -9.82 3.09
C ALA A 36 -8.05 -10.02 4.55
N ILE A 37 -7.53 -8.98 5.21
CA ILE A 37 -7.16 -9.00 6.63
C ILE A 37 -8.38 -9.37 7.48
N ALA A 38 -9.50 -8.67 7.31
CA ALA A 38 -10.72 -8.92 8.08
C ALA A 38 -11.25 -10.37 7.90
N ARG A 39 -11.20 -10.89 6.66
CA ARG A 39 -11.59 -12.27 6.36
C ARG A 39 -10.69 -13.29 7.07
N ASP A 40 -9.37 -13.09 7.03
CA ASP A 40 -8.42 -14.02 7.63
C ASP A 40 -8.44 -13.94 9.17
N GLU A 41 -8.62 -12.76 9.75
CA GLU A 41 -8.83 -12.57 11.18
C GLU A 41 -10.10 -13.25 11.67
N ALA A 42 -11.21 -13.12 10.92
CA ALA A 42 -12.45 -13.82 11.24
C ALA A 42 -12.29 -15.35 11.19
N ALA A 43 -11.50 -15.88 10.25
CA ALA A 43 -11.18 -17.30 10.20
C ALA A 43 -10.31 -17.74 11.39
N MET A 44 -9.35 -16.90 11.82
CA MET A 44 -8.48 -17.17 12.96
C MET A 44 -9.19 -17.08 14.31
N ALA A 45 -10.31 -16.38 14.38
CA ALA A 45 -11.13 -16.27 15.60
C ALA A 45 -11.80 -17.59 16.03
N ASP A 46 -11.77 -18.64 15.20
CA ASP A 46 -12.19 -19.99 15.57
C ASP A 46 -11.23 -20.58 16.63
N PRO A 47 -11.66 -20.77 17.90
CA PRO A 47 -10.77 -21.21 18.97
C PRO A 47 -10.26 -22.64 18.79
N ASP A 48 -10.97 -23.47 18.01
CA ASP A 48 -10.58 -24.86 17.75
C ASP A 48 -9.67 -25.00 16.52
N LEU A 49 -9.45 -23.91 15.77
CA LEU A 49 -8.67 -23.95 14.54
C LEU A 49 -7.25 -24.46 14.75
N TYR A 50 -6.57 -24.02 15.82
CA TYR A 50 -5.19 -24.44 16.07
C TYR A 50 -5.12 -25.95 16.36
N VAL A 51 -6.08 -26.49 17.11
CA VAL A 51 -6.12 -27.92 17.43
C VAL A 51 -6.46 -28.74 16.18
N ARG A 52 -7.40 -28.27 15.36
CA ARG A 52 -7.87 -28.96 14.16
C ARG A 52 -6.88 -28.89 13.00
N ASP A 53 -6.30 -27.71 12.76
CA ASP A 53 -5.38 -27.46 11.65
C ASP A 53 -4.34 -26.36 12.01
N PRO A 54 -3.24 -26.74 12.68
CA PRO A 54 -2.14 -25.82 12.98
C PRO A 54 -1.50 -25.20 11.73
N LYS A 55 -1.55 -25.89 10.57
CA LYS A 55 -0.97 -25.39 9.32
C LYS A 55 -1.85 -24.29 8.73
N ALA A 56 -3.17 -24.41 8.80
CA ALA A 56 -4.07 -23.32 8.43
C ALA A 56 -3.87 -22.10 9.32
N PHE A 57 -3.76 -22.29 10.63
CA PHE A 57 -3.46 -21.19 11.57
C PHE A 57 -2.16 -20.46 11.19
N ALA A 58 -1.05 -21.19 10.97
CA ALA A 58 0.22 -20.60 10.56
C ALA A 58 0.11 -19.82 9.24
N ARG A 59 -0.55 -20.38 8.23
CA ARG A 59 -0.77 -19.71 6.94
C ARG A 59 -1.58 -18.43 7.08
N LEU A 60 -2.63 -18.43 7.90
CA LEU A 60 -3.46 -17.24 8.14
C LEU A 60 -2.65 -16.15 8.85
N THR A 61 -1.83 -16.51 9.84
CA THR A 61 -0.94 -15.57 10.53
C THR A 61 0.03 -14.92 9.56
N ASP A 62 0.69 -15.71 8.71
CA ASP A 62 1.62 -15.19 7.70
C ASP A 62 0.91 -14.33 6.66
N ALA A 63 -0.30 -14.73 6.23
CA ALA A 63 -1.10 -13.99 5.27
C ALA A 63 -1.55 -12.62 5.83
N ILE A 64 -2.02 -12.57 7.08
CA ILE A 64 -2.40 -11.32 7.75
C ILE A 64 -1.18 -10.40 7.91
N ALA A 65 -0.05 -10.94 8.37
CA ALA A 65 1.17 -10.16 8.55
C ALA A 65 1.64 -9.55 7.22
N LYS A 66 1.63 -10.35 6.15
CA LYS A 66 1.94 -9.87 4.80
C LYS A 66 0.94 -8.83 4.31
N ALA A 67 -0.36 -9.06 4.46
CA ALA A 67 -1.38 -8.14 3.97
C ALA A 67 -1.32 -6.79 4.69
N ARG A 68 -1.00 -6.77 5.99
CA ARG A 68 -0.76 -5.53 6.75
C ARG A 68 0.45 -4.78 6.23
N ALA A 69 1.59 -5.47 6.03
CA ALA A 69 2.78 -4.83 5.46
C ALA A 69 2.54 -4.27 4.05
N ASP A 70 1.87 -5.05 3.19
CA ASP A 70 1.51 -4.62 1.83
C ASP A 70 0.54 -3.42 1.86
N LYS A 71 -0.33 -3.35 2.88
CA LYS A 71 -1.28 -2.23 3.09
C LYS A 71 -0.53 -0.98 3.52
N ASP A 72 0.33 -1.08 4.52
CA ASP A 72 1.13 0.05 5.01
C ASP A 72 1.97 0.66 3.87
N ASP A 73 2.64 -0.18 3.07
CA ASP A 73 3.39 0.27 1.90
C ASP A 73 2.51 0.97 0.85
N ALA A 74 1.30 0.44 0.62
CA ALA A 74 0.33 1.03 -0.31
C ALA A 74 -0.21 2.38 0.19
N GLU A 75 -0.51 2.50 1.48
CA GLU A 75 -0.96 3.74 2.12
C GLU A 75 0.13 4.81 2.08
N LEU A 76 1.37 4.47 2.43
CA LEU A 76 2.50 5.39 2.36
C LEU A 76 2.75 5.89 0.94
N ARG A 77 2.68 4.99 -0.04
CA ARG A 77 2.81 5.37 -1.45
C ARG A 77 1.67 6.26 -1.91
N TRP A 78 0.44 5.98 -1.49
CA TRP A 78 -0.71 6.81 -1.85
C TRP A 78 -0.60 8.20 -1.23
N LEU A 79 -0.15 8.33 0.02
CA LEU A 79 0.10 9.62 0.67
C LEU A 79 1.17 10.44 -0.05
N ASP A 80 2.31 9.85 -0.41
CA ASP A 80 3.37 10.51 -1.20
C ASP A 80 2.83 11.05 -2.54
N LEU A 81 1.97 10.28 -3.21
CA LEU A 81 1.33 10.71 -4.45
C LEU A 81 0.28 11.79 -4.22
N ALA A 82 -0.50 11.71 -3.14
CA ALA A 82 -1.48 12.72 -2.78
C ALA A 82 -0.83 14.08 -2.49
N GLU A 83 0.30 14.10 -1.77
CA GLU A 83 1.10 15.31 -1.53
C GLU A 83 1.60 15.92 -2.84
N GLN A 84 2.07 15.10 -3.78
CA GLN A 84 2.46 15.58 -5.11
C GLN A 84 1.28 16.16 -5.90
N VAL A 85 0.10 15.56 -5.82
CA VAL A 85 -1.12 16.09 -6.46
C VAL A 85 -1.51 17.44 -5.86
N GLU A 86 -1.47 17.57 -4.54
CA GLU A 86 -1.75 18.83 -3.84
C GLU A 86 -0.77 19.92 -4.27
N ALA A 87 0.54 19.61 -4.34
CA ALA A 87 1.57 20.56 -4.76
C ALA A 87 1.45 21.04 -6.22
N LEU A 88 0.64 20.37 -7.05
CA LEU A 88 0.40 20.72 -8.46
C LEU A 88 -0.85 21.58 -8.68
N THR A 89 -1.68 21.76 -7.64
CA THR A 89 -2.95 22.51 -7.69
C THR A 89 -2.77 23.94 -7.17
#